data_AF-A0A5A7NT76-F1
#
_entry.id   AF-A0A5A7NT76-F1
#
_cell.length_a   1.000
_cell.length_b   1.000
_cell.length_c   1.000
_cell.angle_alpha   90.00
_cell.angle_beta   90.00
_cell.angle_gamma   90.00
#
_symmetry.space_group_name_H-M   'P 1'
#
loop_
_entity.id
_entity.type
_entity.pdbx_description
1 polymer ?
#
loop_
_entity_poly.entity_id
_entity_poly.type
_entity_poly.pdbx_seq_one_letter_code
_entity_poly.pdbx_strand_id
1 'polypeptide(L)'
;MNATIEFRQTGDLDRYEQRITERSKYLLTPKDTRDEKGAARWRCPATGPYPDLSCSLRPTKPAAGGKRTGLGMPAFRPTTPVLTPPTMPDRICTNTSGTSFPATAGAKYAQKLQYKTDGWQKLYSHARNSIEGFNAYVKDAGREDLENPGRRRVRGYAKQLLLTTLSVVSANLLKIRTWHSEQTRIPAPEATNPSKLPGKRRAPRTPARDDLRTYTPNPAAPPPDTPQAA
;
A
#
# COMPACT_ATOMS: atom_id res chain seq x y z
N MET A 1 -22.65 2.26 3.89
CA MET A 1 -22.24 2.25 2.46
C MET A 1 -20.82 1.73 2.30
N ASN A 2 -20.57 0.77 1.39
CA ASN A 2 -19.26 0.13 1.25
C ASN A 2 -18.46 0.73 0.08
N ALA A 3 -17.47 1.57 0.38
CA ALA A 3 -16.65 2.29 -0.61
C ALA A 3 -16.06 1.37 -1.69
N THR A 4 -15.60 0.16 -1.33
CA THR A 4 -15.02 -0.77 -2.29
C THR A 4 -16.06 -1.36 -3.24
N ILE A 5 -17.29 -1.58 -2.78
CA ILE A 5 -18.37 -2.08 -3.63
C ILE A 5 -18.81 -0.99 -4.61
N GLU A 6 -19.01 0.23 -4.12
CA GLU A 6 -19.36 1.38 -4.95
C GLU A 6 -18.29 1.62 -6.03
N PHE A 7 -17.01 1.64 -5.65
CA PHE A 7 -15.92 1.83 -6.61
C PHE A 7 -15.92 0.77 -7.71
N ARG A 8 -16.22 -0.50 -7.40
CA ARG A 8 -16.31 -1.56 -8.42
C ARG A 8 -17.47 -1.35 -9.39
N GLN A 9 -18.53 -0.68 -8.97
CA GLN A 9 -19.71 -0.42 -9.80
C GLN A 9 -19.54 0.85 -10.64
N THR A 10 -18.99 1.91 -10.05
CA THR A 10 -18.94 3.24 -10.68
C THR A 10 -17.58 3.56 -11.32
N GLY A 11 -16.50 2.96 -10.83
CA GLY A 11 -15.14 3.33 -11.22
C GLY A 11 -14.67 4.70 -10.70
N ASP A 12 -15.47 5.38 -9.87
CA ASP A 12 -15.17 6.73 -9.36
C ASP A 12 -14.08 6.70 -8.29
N LEU A 13 -12.85 7.00 -8.71
CA LEU A 13 -11.66 6.96 -7.88
C LEU A 13 -11.65 8.06 -6.80
N ASP A 14 -12.00 9.28 -7.16
CA ASP A 14 -11.92 10.43 -6.25
C ASP A 14 -12.87 10.22 -5.07
N ARG A 15 -14.11 9.78 -5.36
CA ARG A 15 -15.08 9.42 -4.33
C ARG A 15 -14.61 8.25 -3.47
N TYR A 16 -13.95 7.27 -4.09
CA TYR A 16 -13.38 6.13 -3.36
C TYR A 16 -12.32 6.60 -2.35
N GLU A 17 -11.38 7.43 -2.78
CA GLU A 17 -10.29 7.95 -1.93
C GLU A 17 -10.80 8.85 -0.81
N GLN A 18 -11.76 9.72 -1.10
CA GLN A 18 -12.44 10.53 -0.08
C GLN A 18 -13.05 9.64 1.01
N ARG A 19 -13.76 8.57 0.62
CA ARG A 19 -14.38 7.65 1.58
C ARG A 19 -13.38 6.82 2.37
N ILE A 20 -12.25 6.44 1.79
CA ILE A 20 -11.17 5.77 2.53
C ILE A 20 -10.56 6.73 3.56
N THR A 21 -10.35 7.99 3.18
CA THR A 21 -9.85 9.05 4.07
C THR A 21 -10.85 9.38 5.19
N GLU A 22 -12.14 9.38 4.92
CA GLU A 22 -13.16 9.55 5.95
C GLU A 22 -13.15 8.37 6.94
N ARG A 23 -13.05 7.14 6.43
CA ARG A 23 -12.99 5.92 7.25
C ARG A 23 -11.78 5.88 8.17
N SER A 24 -10.62 6.39 7.73
CA SER A 24 -9.41 6.35 8.56
C SER A 24 -9.59 7.13 9.86
N LYS A 25 -10.47 8.13 9.90
CA LYS A 25 -10.80 8.89 11.13
C LYS A 25 -11.53 8.05 12.20
N TYR A 26 -12.19 6.98 11.78
CA TYR A 26 -12.90 6.06 12.68
C TYR A 26 -12.02 4.92 13.19
N LEU A 27 -10.76 4.83 12.74
CA LEU A 27 -9.86 3.79 13.23
C LEU A 27 -9.57 3.97 14.72
N LEU A 28 -9.47 2.84 15.40
CA LEU A 28 -8.96 2.82 16.76
C LEU A 28 -7.52 3.34 16.77
N THR A 29 -7.18 4.11 17.79
CA THR A 29 -5.82 4.60 17.98
C THR A 29 -5.09 3.71 18.99
N PRO A 30 -3.81 3.39 18.77
CA PRO A 30 -3.05 2.63 19.75
C PRO A 30 -2.85 3.51 20.98
N LYS A 31 -3.05 2.94 22.17
CA LYS A 31 -2.81 3.64 23.44
C LYS A 31 -1.41 3.34 23.96
N ASP A 32 -1.07 2.06 24.05
CA ASP A 32 0.20 1.56 24.58
C ASP A 32 0.87 0.64 23.56
N THR A 33 2.14 0.32 23.79
CA THR A 33 2.85 -0.73 23.07
C THR A 33 2.21 -2.09 23.34
N ARG A 34 2.51 -3.07 22.48
CA ARG A 34 2.10 -4.46 22.71
C ARG A 34 2.74 -5.00 23.99
N ASP A 35 2.01 -5.82 24.73
CA ASP A 35 2.55 -6.57 25.86
C ASP A 35 3.41 -7.76 25.40
N GLU A 36 4.01 -8.49 26.35
CA GLU A 36 4.84 -9.68 26.08
C GLU A 36 4.07 -10.78 25.32
N LYS A 37 2.74 -10.82 25.49
CA LYS A 37 1.85 -11.77 24.81
C LYS A 37 1.32 -11.23 23.47
N GLY A 38 1.79 -10.06 23.04
CA GLY A 38 1.42 -9.39 21.80
C GLY A 38 0.05 -8.69 21.81
N ALA A 39 -0.68 -8.68 22.93
CA ALA A 39 -1.92 -7.95 23.06
C ALA A 39 -1.66 -6.44 23.10
N ALA A 40 -2.55 -5.66 22.50
CA ALA A 40 -2.42 -4.22 22.38
C ALA A 40 -3.61 -3.51 23.00
N ARG A 41 -3.35 -2.40 23.70
CA ARG A 41 -4.42 -1.52 24.17
C ARG A 41 -4.73 -0.48 23.11
N TRP A 42 -6.01 -0.40 22.78
CA TRP A 42 -6.55 0.54 21.81
C TRP A 42 -7.56 1.46 22.48
N ARG A 43 -7.76 2.64 21.92
CA ARG A 43 -8.70 3.64 22.44
C ARG A 43 -9.60 4.16 21.33
N CYS A 44 -10.78 4.61 21.73
CA CYS A 44 -11.72 5.28 20.85
C CYS A 44 -11.08 6.60 20.33
N PRO A 45 -11.15 6.88 19.02
CA PRO A 45 -10.61 8.11 18.42
C PRO A 45 -11.30 9.40 18.88
N ALA A 46 -12.46 9.29 19.54
CA ALA A 46 -13.13 10.42 20.22
C ALA A 46 -12.51 10.76 21.59
N THR A 47 -11.49 10.03 22.05
CA THR A 47 -10.85 10.28 23.36
C THR A 47 -9.53 11.02 23.17
N GLY A 48 -9.21 11.96 24.05
CA GLY A 48 -7.88 12.58 24.16
C GLY A 48 -7.86 14.09 24.06
N PRO A 49 -6.66 14.69 24.15
CA PRO A 49 -6.49 16.13 23.97
C PRO A 49 -6.71 16.58 22.51
N TYR A 50 -6.53 15.68 21.53
CA TYR A 50 -6.72 15.94 20.09
C TYR A 50 -7.55 14.81 19.45
N PRO A 51 -8.86 14.74 19.72
CA PRO A 51 -9.71 13.70 19.13
C PRO A 51 -9.87 13.88 17.62
N ASP A 52 -10.05 12.77 16.89
CA ASP A 52 -10.44 12.79 15.47
C ASP A 52 -11.97 12.87 15.31
N LEU A 53 -12.70 12.34 16.29
CA LEU A 53 -14.16 12.26 16.30
C LEU A 53 -14.77 13.05 17.45
N SER A 54 -15.96 13.61 17.23
CA SER A 54 -16.84 14.11 18.29
C SER A 54 -17.97 13.12 18.51
N CYS A 55 -18.14 12.60 19.72
CA CYS A 55 -19.15 11.58 20.02
C CYS A 55 -19.89 11.94 21.32
N SER A 56 -21.22 11.84 21.32
CA SER A 56 -22.03 12.14 22.51
C SER A 56 -21.75 11.21 23.70
N LEU A 57 -21.34 9.96 23.43
CA LEU A 57 -20.93 9.00 24.46
C LEU A 57 -19.58 9.36 25.11
N ARG A 58 -18.79 10.22 24.46
CA ARG A 58 -17.48 10.70 24.95
C ARG A 58 -17.38 12.21 24.78
N PRO A 59 -18.00 13.00 25.67
CA PRO A 59 -17.83 14.44 25.65
C PRO A 59 -16.35 14.76 25.94
N THR A 60 -15.65 15.25 24.93
CA THR A 60 -14.27 15.74 25.10
C THR A 60 -14.30 17.08 25.79
N LYS A 61 -13.64 17.18 26.94
CA LYS A 61 -13.28 18.49 27.50
C LYS A 61 -12.18 19.07 26.61
N PRO A 62 -12.32 20.30 26.07
CA PRO A 62 -11.23 20.94 25.35
C PRO A 62 -10.01 20.98 26.25
N ALA A 63 -8.85 20.58 25.73
CA ALA A 63 -7.61 20.63 26.50
C ALA A 63 -7.34 22.09 26.90
N ALA A 64 -7.38 22.37 28.20
CA ALA A 64 -6.84 23.60 28.77
C ALA A 64 -5.32 23.60 28.48
N GLY A 65 -4.91 24.22 27.37
CA GLY A 65 -3.52 24.20 26.88
C GLY A 65 -3.27 23.44 25.58
N GLY A 66 -4.27 23.28 24.71
CA GLY A 66 -4.07 22.77 23.35
C GLY A 66 -2.93 23.51 22.64
N LYS A 67 -2.12 22.78 21.85
CA LYS A 67 -1.00 23.33 21.07
C LYS A 67 -1.46 24.60 20.38
N ARG A 68 -0.84 25.71 20.77
CA ARG A 68 -1.05 26.98 20.10
C ARG A 68 -0.23 26.95 18.83
N THR A 69 -0.77 27.45 17.73
CA THR A 69 0.01 27.79 16.53
C THR A 69 1.12 28.76 16.93
N GLY A 70 2.14 28.96 16.08
CA GLY A 70 3.21 29.94 16.34
C GLY A 70 2.71 31.37 16.62
N LEU A 71 1.44 31.65 16.30
CA LEU A 71 0.71 32.90 16.54
C LEU A 71 -0.11 32.89 17.83
N GLY A 72 0.03 31.90 18.70
CA GLY A 72 -0.72 31.83 19.94
C GLY A 72 -2.20 31.48 19.75
N MET A 73 -2.68 31.05 18.58
CA MET A 73 -4.07 30.60 18.41
C MET A 73 -4.22 29.11 18.68
N PRO A 74 -5.30 28.62 19.31
CA PRO A 74 -5.51 27.19 19.49
C PRO A 74 -5.49 26.51 18.12
N ALA A 75 -4.68 25.44 17.97
CA ALA A 75 -4.71 24.63 16.76
C ALA A 75 -6.08 23.94 16.67
N PHE A 76 -7.02 24.56 15.95
CA PHE A 76 -8.33 23.99 15.71
C PHE A 76 -8.17 22.81 14.76
N ARG A 77 -8.41 21.60 15.26
CA ARG A 77 -8.49 20.40 14.44
C ARG A 77 -9.97 20.01 14.32
N PRO A 78 -10.55 20.06 13.12
CA PRO A 78 -11.96 19.75 12.95
C PRO A 78 -12.21 18.28 13.30
N THR A 79 -13.08 18.04 14.27
CA THR A 79 -13.55 16.70 14.65
C THR A 79 -14.72 16.29 13.77
N THR A 80 -14.76 15.01 13.38
CA THR A 80 -15.91 14.48 12.62
C THR A 80 -16.99 14.02 13.59
N PRO A 81 -18.23 14.53 13.52
CA PRO A 81 -19.29 14.13 14.44
C PRO A 81 -19.75 12.70 14.17
N VAL A 82 -19.88 11.91 15.23
CA VAL A 82 -20.55 10.60 15.20
C VAL A 82 -22.04 10.85 15.36
N LEU A 83 -22.76 10.80 14.26
CA LEU A 83 -24.21 11.09 14.23
C LEU A 83 -25.04 9.99 14.88
N THR A 84 -24.61 8.74 14.73
CA THR A 84 -25.33 7.55 15.22
C THR A 84 -24.42 6.72 16.12
N PRO A 85 -24.23 7.11 17.39
CA PRO A 85 -23.54 6.28 18.35
C PRO A 85 -24.33 4.98 18.63
N PRO A 86 -23.66 3.88 19.02
CA PRO A 86 -24.34 2.63 19.34
C PRO A 86 -25.24 2.78 20.58
N THR A 87 -26.46 2.23 20.50
CA THR A 87 -27.43 2.25 21.61
C THR A 87 -26.93 1.47 22.84
N MET A 88 -26.23 0.35 22.62
CA MET A 88 -25.57 -0.43 23.65
C MET A 88 -24.04 -0.31 23.47
N PRO A 89 -23.37 0.56 24.22
CA PRO A 89 -21.95 0.83 24.03
C PRO A 89 -21.06 -0.26 24.64
N ASP A 90 -20.14 -0.79 23.84
CA ASP A 90 -19.10 -1.69 24.31
C ASP A 90 -18.05 -0.98 25.19
N ARG A 91 -17.17 -1.79 25.81
CA ARG A 91 -16.07 -1.31 26.66
C ARG A 91 -15.16 -0.28 25.97
N ILE A 92 -15.02 -0.32 24.64
CA ILE A 92 -14.24 0.68 23.89
C ILE A 92 -14.87 2.07 23.91
N CYS A 93 -16.19 2.15 23.98
CA CYS A 93 -16.94 3.40 24.04
C CYS A 93 -16.97 3.98 25.46
N THR A 94 -17.00 3.13 26.49
CA THR A 94 -17.16 3.55 27.89
C THR A 94 -15.84 3.71 28.65
N ASN A 95 -14.79 2.93 28.35
CA ASN A 95 -13.57 2.92 29.17
C ASN A 95 -12.56 4.02 28.80
N THR A 96 -12.31 4.99 29.69
CA THR A 96 -11.29 6.04 29.52
C THR A 96 -9.85 5.52 29.40
N SER A 97 -9.55 4.38 30.03
CA SER A 97 -8.19 3.82 30.02
C SER A 97 -7.86 2.97 28.79
N GLY A 98 -8.74 2.89 27.80
CA GLY A 98 -8.57 2.05 26.60
C GLY A 98 -8.94 0.59 26.86
N THR A 99 -9.06 -0.19 25.79
CA THR A 99 -9.50 -1.59 25.81
C THR A 99 -8.39 -2.45 25.24
N SER A 100 -8.07 -3.56 25.92
CA SER A 100 -7.08 -4.53 25.45
C SER A 100 -7.70 -5.45 24.41
N PHE A 101 -6.99 -5.66 23.30
CA PHE A 101 -7.34 -6.62 22.27
C PHE A 101 -6.20 -7.67 22.18
N PRO A 102 -6.53 -8.97 22.14
CA PRO A 102 -5.51 -10.02 22.04
C PRO A 102 -4.76 -9.92 20.71
N ALA A 103 -3.53 -10.45 20.66
CA ALA A 103 -2.68 -10.42 19.46
C ALA A 103 -3.37 -11.00 18.22
N THR A 104 -4.22 -12.00 18.41
CA THR A 104 -4.97 -12.69 17.34
C THR A 104 -6.13 -11.87 16.80
N ALA A 105 -6.68 -10.94 17.58
CA ALA A 105 -7.80 -10.11 17.17
C ALA A 105 -7.37 -9.15 16.05
N GLY A 106 -7.87 -9.41 14.83
CA GLY A 106 -7.56 -8.59 13.66
C GLY A 106 -6.14 -8.78 13.12
N ALA A 107 -5.38 -9.79 13.58
CA ALA A 107 -4.01 -10.06 13.11
C ALA A 107 -3.93 -10.19 11.58
N LYS A 108 -4.91 -10.84 10.96
CA LYS A 108 -5.01 -10.98 9.50
C LYS A 108 -5.10 -9.66 8.73
N TYR A 109 -5.52 -8.58 9.40
CA TYR A 109 -5.66 -7.24 8.83
C TYR A 109 -4.54 -6.30 9.28
N ALA A 110 -3.59 -6.78 10.08
CA ALA A 110 -2.50 -5.96 10.58
C ALA A 110 -1.57 -5.55 9.43
N GLN A 111 -1.55 -4.26 9.12
CA GLN A 111 -0.65 -3.66 8.15
C GLN A 111 -0.15 -2.32 8.69
N LYS A 112 1.10 -1.96 8.39
CA LYS A 112 1.69 -0.68 8.82
C LYS A 112 0.97 0.51 8.17
N LEU A 113 0.60 0.37 6.90
CA LEU A 113 -0.21 1.34 6.17
C LEU A 113 -1.58 0.73 5.96
N GLN A 114 -2.62 1.50 6.22
CA GLN A 114 -3.99 1.05 5.97
C GLN A 114 -4.19 0.82 4.47
N TYR A 115 -4.77 -0.32 4.14
CA TYR A 115 -5.02 -0.73 2.77
C TYR A 115 -5.72 0.37 1.94
N LYS A 116 -5.20 0.62 0.73
CA LYS A 116 -5.71 1.59 -0.25
C LYS A 116 -5.74 3.06 0.16
N THR A 117 -5.12 3.41 1.29
CA THR A 117 -4.78 4.82 1.57
C THR A 117 -3.79 5.36 0.54
N ASP A 118 -3.71 6.68 0.39
CA ASP A 118 -2.75 7.33 -0.51
C ASP A 118 -1.30 6.90 -0.21
N GLY A 119 -0.89 6.88 1.06
CA GLY A 119 0.42 6.38 1.47
C GLY A 119 0.66 4.92 1.11
N TRP A 120 -0.36 4.06 1.24
CA TRP A 120 -0.30 2.66 0.80
C TRP A 120 -0.14 2.56 -0.71
N GLN A 121 -0.91 3.33 -1.48
CA GLN A 121 -0.83 3.34 -2.94
C GLN A 121 0.55 3.77 -3.40
N LYS A 122 1.07 4.88 -2.87
CA LYS A 122 2.42 5.39 -3.19
C LYS A 122 3.49 4.35 -2.93
N LEU A 123 3.49 3.72 -1.76
CA LEU A 123 4.52 2.74 -1.43
C LEU A 123 4.42 1.48 -2.30
N TYR A 124 3.24 0.86 -2.34
CA TYR A 124 3.09 -0.45 -2.95
C TYR A 124 2.98 -0.42 -4.48
N SER A 125 2.49 0.67 -5.08
CA SER A 125 2.48 0.80 -6.55
C SER A 125 3.90 0.83 -7.09
N HIS A 126 4.78 1.68 -6.56
CA HIS A 126 6.15 1.77 -7.00
C HIS A 126 6.96 0.51 -6.69
N ALA A 127 6.85 -0.02 -5.47
CA ALA A 127 7.60 -1.21 -5.06
C ALA A 127 7.21 -2.44 -5.90
N ARG A 128 5.92 -2.67 -6.13
CA ARG A 128 5.45 -3.80 -6.94
C ARG A 128 5.87 -3.65 -8.40
N ASN A 129 5.65 -2.47 -9.00
CA ASN A 129 6.05 -2.21 -10.38
C ASN A 129 7.55 -2.41 -10.59
N SER A 130 8.37 -2.10 -9.58
CA SER A 130 9.82 -2.31 -9.64
C SER A 130 10.17 -3.81 -9.70
N ILE A 131 9.52 -4.63 -8.87
CA ILE A 131 9.71 -6.08 -8.84
C ILE A 131 9.20 -6.72 -10.14
N GLU A 132 8.00 -6.35 -10.58
CA GLU A 132 7.42 -6.86 -11.82
C GLU A 132 8.26 -6.45 -13.04
N GLY A 133 8.76 -5.21 -13.07
CA GLY A 133 9.68 -4.74 -14.09
C GLY A 133 11.00 -5.51 -14.09
N PHE A 134 11.54 -5.86 -12.92
CA PHE A 134 12.73 -6.70 -12.83
C PHE A 134 12.46 -8.14 -13.28
N ASN A 135 11.34 -8.73 -12.86
CA ASN A 135 10.97 -10.09 -13.28
C ASN A 135 10.76 -10.17 -14.80
N ALA A 136 10.07 -9.18 -15.39
CA ALA A 136 9.91 -9.09 -16.84
C ALA A 136 11.27 -8.94 -17.56
N TYR A 137 12.18 -8.16 -16.99
CA TYR A 137 13.53 -7.97 -17.53
C TYR A 137 14.35 -9.28 -17.53
N VAL A 138 14.32 -10.02 -16.43
CA VAL A 138 15.06 -11.29 -16.29
C VAL A 138 14.47 -12.40 -17.17
N LYS A 139 13.16 -12.36 -17.40
CA LYS A 139 12.46 -13.29 -18.31
C LYS A 139 12.51 -12.89 -19.78
N ASP A 140 13.10 -11.74 -20.12
CA ASP A 140 13.17 -11.25 -21.50
C ASP A 140 13.91 -12.26 -22.40
N ALA A 141 13.22 -12.75 -23.44
CA ALA A 141 13.75 -13.74 -24.37
C ALA A 141 15.00 -13.25 -25.12
N GLY A 142 15.13 -11.93 -25.29
CA GLY A 142 16.31 -11.29 -25.89
C GLY A 142 17.53 -11.21 -24.98
N ARG A 143 17.43 -11.62 -23.71
CA ARG A 143 18.50 -11.54 -22.70
C ARG A 143 18.73 -12.91 -22.05
N GLU A 144 18.48 -12.99 -20.75
CA GLU A 144 18.71 -14.15 -19.90
C GLU A 144 17.64 -15.22 -20.05
N ASP A 145 16.44 -14.83 -20.51
CA ASP A 145 15.35 -15.77 -20.87
C ASP A 145 15.11 -16.80 -19.77
N LEU A 146 15.04 -16.33 -18.51
CA LEU A 146 15.06 -17.20 -17.33
C LEU A 146 13.89 -18.19 -17.32
N GLU A 147 12.76 -17.83 -17.94
CA GLU A 147 11.57 -18.67 -18.07
C GLU A 147 11.80 -19.89 -18.96
N ASN A 148 12.74 -19.83 -19.90
CA ASN A 148 13.04 -20.92 -20.80
C ASN A 148 14.03 -21.91 -20.17
N PRO A 149 13.61 -23.14 -19.81
CA PRO A 149 14.51 -24.15 -19.26
C PRO A 149 15.57 -24.60 -20.28
N GLY A 150 15.36 -24.33 -21.57
CA GLY A 150 16.32 -24.59 -22.65
C GLY A 150 17.64 -23.84 -22.51
N ARG A 151 17.68 -22.72 -21.77
CA ARG A 151 18.91 -21.98 -21.43
C ARG A 151 19.76 -22.69 -20.38
N ARG A 152 19.18 -23.68 -19.68
CA ARG A 152 19.79 -24.39 -18.54
C ARG A 152 19.60 -25.90 -18.70
N ARG A 153 20.05 -26.49 -19.81
CA ARG A 153 19.91 -27.94 -20.09
C ARG A 153 20.89 -28.80 -19.29
N VAL A 154 20.81 -28.75 -17.97
CA VAL A 154 21.61 -29.57 -17.04
C VAL A 154 20.70 -30.33 -16.08
N ARG A 155 21.06 -31.58 -15.77
CA ARG A 155 20.34 -32.38 -14.76
C ARG A 155 20.92 -32.12 -13.37
N GLY A 156 20.04 -32.04 -12.38
CA GLY A 156 20.39 -31.86 -10.97
C GLY A 156 20.08 -30.46 -10.43
N TYR A 157 19.46 -30.42 -9.25
CA TYR A 157 18.99 -29.20 -8.59
C TYR A 157 20.09 -28.16 -8.37
N ALA A 158 21.26 -28.59 -7.85
CA ALA A 158 22.37 -27.70 -7.57
C ALA A 158 22.89 -26.99 -8.84
N LYS A 159 22.98 -27.70 -9.96
CA LYS A 159 23.43 -27.12 -11.25
C LYS A 159 22.39 -26.15 -11.81
N GLN A 160 21.10 -26.47 -11.71
CA GLN A 160 20.01 -25.59 -12.09
C GLN A 160 19.98 -24.30 -11.25
N LEU A 161 20.16 -24.43 -9.94
CA LEU A 161 20.23 -23.29 -9.02
C LEU A 161 21.40 -22.39 -9.37
N LEU A 162 22.60 -22.96 -9.57
CA LEU A 162 23.79 -22.20 -9.95
C LEU A 162 23.57 -21.40 -11.24
N LEU A 163 23.07 -22.04 -12.30
CA LEU A 163 22.81 -21.35 -13.58
C LEU A 163 21.73 -20.27 -13.46
N THR A 164 20.69 -20.52 -12.67
CA THR A 164 19.63 -19.53 -12.38
C THR A 164 20.23 -18.32 -11.65
N THR A 165 21.06 -18.54 -10.64
CA THR A 165 21.73 -17.47 -9.90
C THR A 165 22.65 -16.66 -10.81
N LEU A 166 23.47 -17.31 -11.63
CA LEU A 166 24.34 -16.62 -12.59
C LEU A 166 23.55 -15.77 -13.59
N SER A 167 22.40 -16.25 -14.07
CA SER A 167 21.50 -15.50 -14.96
C SER A 167 20.91 -14.26 -14.27
N VAL A 168 20.56 -14.35 -12.99
CA VAL A 168 20.07 -13.20 -12.21
C VAL A 168 21.20 -12.19 -11.95
N VAL A 169 22.42 -12.67 -11.67
CA VAL A 169 23.59 -11.81 -11.49
C VAL A 169 23.92 -11.05 -12.77
N SER A 170 23.96 -11.72 -13.92
CA SER A 170 24.22 -11.07 -15.21
C SER A 170 23.14 -10.04 -15.55
N ALA A 171 21.86 -10.35 -15.30
CA ALA A 171 20.78 -9.38 -15.45
C ALA A 171 20.99 -8.12 -14.59
N ASN A 172 21.40 -8.28 -13.33
CA ASN A 172 21.70 -7.17 -12.43
C ASN A 172 22.88 -6.33 -12.92
N LEU A 173 23.97 -6.96 -13.36
CA LEU A 173 25.14 -6.26 -13.89
C LEU A 173 24.79 -5.44 -15.14
N LEU A 174 24.02 -6.01 -16.06
CA LEU A 174 23.55 -5.30 -17.25
C LEU A 174 22.67 -4.09 -16.87
N LYS A 175 21.79 -4.26 -15.88
CA LYS A 175 20.91 -3.19 -15.41
C LYS A 175 21.68 -2.03 -14.77
N ILE A 176 22.69 -2.33 -13.95
CA ILE A 176 23.61 -1.35 -13.37
C ILE A 176 24.38 -0.63 -14.48
N ARG A 177 24.88 -1.37 -15.47
CA ARG A 177 25.60 -0.79 -16.62
C ARG A 177 24.71 0.16 -17.42
N THR A 178 23.46 -0.22 -17.70
CA THR A 178 22.51 0.67 -18.40
C THR A 178 22.22 1.92 -17.58
N TRP A 179 21.95 1.77 -16.29
CA TRP A 179 21.70 2.91 -15.40
C TRP A 179 22.90 3.86 -15.36
N HIS A 180 24.12 3.33 -15.23
CA HIS A 180 25.34 4.13 -15.26
C HIS A 180 25.48 4.88 -16.59
N SER A 181 25.24 4.19 -17.72
CA SER A 181 25.30 4.82 -19.05
C SER A 181 24.27 5.95 -19.22
N GLU A 182 23.08 5.80 -18.64
CA GLU A 182 22.02 6.83 -18.66
C GLU A 182 22.40 8.04 -17.80
N GLN A 183 23.03 7.82 -16.63
CA GLN A 183 23.45 8.92 -15.76
C GLN A 183 24.62 9.72 -16.33
N THR A 184 25.55 9.04 -17.01
CA THR A 184 26.68 9.70 -17.68
C THR A 184 26.29 10.34 -19.00
N ARG A 185 25.05 10.13 -19.46
CA ARG A 185 24.58 10.68 -20.72
C ARG A 185 24.33 12.17 -20.54
N ILE A 186 25.28 12.98 -21.01
CA ILE A 186 25.05 14.42 -21.19
C ILE A 186 23.87 14.55 -22.17
N PRO A 187 22.78 15.26 -21.82
CA PRO A 187 21.71 15.49 -22.78
C PRO A 187 22.34 16.21 -23.97
N ALA A 188 22.23 15.60 -25.16
CA ALA A 188 22.61 16.30 -26.38
C ALA A 188 21.81 17.61 -26.43
N PRO A 189 22.41 18.75 -26.85
CA PRO A 189 21.64 19.95 -27.07
C PRO A 189 20.46 19.60 -27.98
N GLU A 190 19.27 20.10 -27.62
CA GLU A 190 18.04 19.84 -28.35
C GLU A 190 18.23 20.31 -29.80
N ALA A 191 18.63 19.38 -30.67
CA ALA A 191 18.76 19.64 -32.07
C ALA A 191 17.37 20.01 -32.56
N THR A 192 17.18 21.29 -32.86
CA THR A 192 16.01 21.82 -33.55
C THR A 192 16.03 21.18 -34.92
N ASN A 193 15.44 19.98 -35.03
CA ASN A 193 15.31 19.27 -36.29
C ASN A 193 13.96 19.65 -36.91
N PRO A 194 13.93 20.51 -37.95
CA PRO A 194 12.72 20.79 -38.68
C PRO A 194 12.45 19.64 -39.66
N SER A 195 11.87 18.54 -39.16
CA SER A 195 11.01 17.63 -39.94
C SER A 195 10.67 16.40 -39.11
N LYS A 196 9.57 16.47 -38.35
CA LYS A 196 8.87 15.26 -37.91
C LYS A 196 8.15 14.68 -39.13
N LEU A 197 8.85 13.91 -39.95
CA LEU A 197 8.16 12.88 -40.71
C LEU A 197 7.50 11.95 -39.68
N PRO A 198 6.20 11.59 -39.84
CA PRO A 198 5.52 10.74 -38.88
C PRO A 198 6.11 9.33 -38.98
N GLY A 199 7.22 9.12 -38.27
CA GLY A 199 7.72 7.78 -37.99
C GLY A 199 6.57 7.00 -37.38
N LYS A 200 6.21 5.86 -37.98
CA LYS A 200 5.19 4.95 -37.47
C LYS A 200 5.39 4.83 -35.97
N ARG A 201 4.53 5.50 -35.19
CA ARG A 201 4.46 5.28 -33.75
C ARG A 201 4.27 3.78 -33.64
N ARG A 202 5.24 3.07 -33.06
CA ARG A 202 4.97 1.71 -32.60
C ARG A 202 3.71 1.86 -31.76
N ALA A 203 2.63 1.22 -32.19
CA ALA A 203 1.39 1.22 -31.44
C ALA A 203 1.78 0.93 -29.98
N PRO A 204 1.25 1.68 -28.99
CA PRO A 204 1.43 1.28 -27.61
C PRO A 204 1.07 -0.19 -27.55
N ARG A 205 2.01 -1.06 -27.17
CA ARG A 205 1.64 -2.44 -26.83
C ARG A 205 0.69 -2.27 -25.65
N THR A 206 -0.61 -2.37 -25.97
CA THR A 206 -1.78 -2.40 -25.09
C THR A 206 -1.53 -1.96 -23.66
N PRO A 207 -2.14 -0.86 -23.17
CA PRO A 207 -2.18 -0.57 -21.75
C PRO A 207 -3.22 -1.51 -21.11
N ALA A 208 -2.83 -2.75 -20.91
CA ALA A 208 -3.45 -3.64 -19.94
C ALA A 208 -2.35 -4.12 -19.01
N ARG A 209 -1.56 -3.18 -18.47
CA ARG A 209 -0.82 -3.44 -17.25
C ARG A 209 -1.83 -3.28 -16.14
N ASP A 210 -2.12 -4.37 -15.45
CA ASP A 210 -2.90 -4.37 -14.22
C ASP A 210 -2.31 -3.33 -13.27
N ASP A 211 -2.90 -2.14 -13.26
CA ASP A 211 -2.73 -1.24 -12.15
C ASP A 211 -3.26 -1.98 -10.90
N LEU A 212 -2.56 -1.86 -9.77
CA LEU A 212 -3.10 -2.29 -8.47
C LEU A 212 -4.49 -1.70 -8.20
N ARG A 213 -4.85 -0.60 -8.88
CA ARG A 213 -6.18 0.02 -8.88
C ARG A 213 -7.26 -0.83 -9.58
N THR A 214 -6.90 -1.63 -10.58
CA THR A 214 -7.82 -2.50 -11.36
C THR A 214 -7.63 -4.00 -11.12
N TYR A 215 -6.60 -4.40 -10.36
CA TYR A 215 -6.36 -5.82 -10.05
C TYR A 215 -7.59 -6.49 -9.40
N THR A 216 -8.19 -7.43 -10.14
CA THR A 216 -9.16 -8.40 -9.62
C THR A 216 -8.47 -9.76 -9.48
N PRO A 217 -8.50 -10.41 -8.30
CA PRO A 217 -7.96 -11.76 -8.18
C PRO A 217 -8.72 -12.69 -9.12
N ASN A 218 -7.98 -13.56 -9.83
CA ASN A 218 -8.56 -14.56 -10.72
C ASN A 218 -9.55 -15.44 -9.93
N PRO A 219 -10.84 -15.53 -10.32
CA PRO A 219 -11.82 -16.37 -9.63
C PRO A 219 -11.48 -17.86 -9.69
N ALA A 220 -10.62 -18.28 -10.61
CA ALA A 220 -10.11 -19.65 -10.72
C ALA A 220 -8.77 -19.85 -9.97
N ALA A 221 -8.26 -18.85 -9.24
CA ALA A 221 -7.08 -19.04 -8.41
C ALA A 221 -7.44 -19.96 -7.22
N PRO A 222 -6.62 -20.99 -6.94
CA PRO A 222 -6.83 -21.80 -5.74
C PRO A 222 -6.78 -20.92 -4.50
N PRO A 223 -7.63 -21.19 -3.48
CA PRO A 223 -7.60 -20.43 -2.24
C PRO A 223 -6.20 -20.49 -1.62
N PRO A 224 -5.72 -19.41 -0.97
CA PRO A 224 -4.45 -19.46 -0.26
C PRO A 224 -4.51 -20.58 0.79
N ASP A 225 -3.49 -21.43 0.79
CA ASP A 225 -3.41 -22.60 1.67
C ASP A 225 -3.74 -22.20 3.11
N THR A 226 -4.87 -22.72 3.60
CA THR A 226 -5.19 -22.65 5.02
C THR A 226 -4.10 -23.42 5.77
N PRO A 227 -3.41 -22.82 6.76
CA PRO A 227 -2.50 -23.58 7.60
C PRO A 227 -3.30 -24.71 8.24
N GLN A 228 -2.94 -25.95 7.91
CA GLN A 228 -3.48 -27.13 8.58
C GLN A 228 -3.08 -27.01 10.05
N ALA A 229 -4.10 -26.98 10.92
CA ALA A 229 -3.89 -27.02 12.36
C ALA A 229 -3.15 -28.33 12.70
N ALA A 230 -1.96 -28.19 13.27
CA ALA A 230 -1.27 -29.22 14.03
C ALA A 230 -1.45 -28.91 15.52
#